data_AF-A0A2R6KGS4-F1
#
_entry.id   AF-A0A2R6KGS4-F1
#
_cell.length_a   1.000
_cell.length_b   1.000
_cell.length_c   1.000
_cell.angle_alpha   90.00
_cell.angle_beta   90.00
_cell.angle_gamma   90.00
#
_symmetry.space_group_name_H-M   'P 1'
#
loop_
_entity.id
_entity.type
_entity.pdbx_description
1 polymer ?
#
loop_
_entity_poly.entity_id
_entity_poly.type
_entity_poly.pdbx_seq_one_letter_code
_entity_poly.pdbx_strand_id
1 'polypeptide(L)'
;IESSKVQKNLSERGYGVLGTSARIDEAAEAYEELLETVILAAEVETAMKKMLDEIEKTKRRVNALEFKLLPELRENKEYIEQKLEEQEREEIFRMKKIKSKKEEEEKAEREREAEEQLAVTD
;
A
#
# COMPACT_ATOMS: atom_id res chain seq x y z
N ILE A 1 16.03 0.81 -28.90
CA ILE A 1 15.64 0.40 -30.26
C ILE A 1 16.57 1.18 -31.16
N GLU A 2 17.62 0.55 -31.70
CA GLU A 2 18.57 1.26 -32.55
C GLU A 2 17.88 1.59 -33.88
N SER A 3 17.90 2.88 -34.24
CA SER A 3 17.34 3.38 -35.50
C SER A 3 18.10 2.78 -36.67
N SER A 4 17.46 1.84 -37.36
CA SER A 4 17.83 1.56 -38.74
C SER A 4 17.50 2.81 -39.55
N LYS A 5 18.50 3.42 -40.18
CA LYS A 5 18.31 4.57 -41.08
C LYS A 5 17.10 4.31 -41.99
N VAL A 6 16.08 5.14 -41.84
CA VAL A 6 14.85 5.06 -42.66
C VAL A 6 15.14 5.60 -44.05
N GLN A 7 16.01 6.60 -44.15
CA GLN A 7 16.51 7.12 -45.42
C GLN A 7 17.39 6.09 -46.11
N LYS A 8 17.00 5.74 -47.34
CA LYS A 8 17.72 4.79 -48.19
C LYS A 8 18.48 5.54 -49.26
N ASN A 9 19.68 5.07 -49.58
CA ASN A 9 20.42 5.59 -50.72
C ASN A 9 19.68 5.23 -52.03
N LEU A 10 19.93 5.99 -53.10
CA LEU A 10 19.26 5.78 -54.40
C LEU A 10 19.36 4.33 -54.89
N SER A 11 20.50 3.66 -54.66
CA SER A 11 20.74 2.25 -55.00
C SER A 11 19.96 1.25 -54.14
N GLU A 12 19.53 1.65 -52.94
CA GLU A 12 18.82 0.83 -51.95
C GLU A 12 17.30 0.97 -52.04
N ARG A 13 16.81 1.95 -52.82
CA ARG A 13 15.38 2.18 -53.04
C ARG A 13 14.72 1.13 -53.95
N GLY A 14 15.51 0.37 -54.70
CA GLY A 14 15.06 -0.82 -55.44
C GLY A 14 14.30 -0.57 -56.74
N TYR A 15 14.12 0.69 -57.16
CA TYR A 15 13.63 1.05 -58.49
C TYR A 15 14.78 1.47 -59.42
N GLY A 16 14.61 1.29 -60.73
CA GLY A 16 15.64 1.61 -61.72
C GLY A 16 15.78 3.12 -61.94
N VAL A 17 16.99 3.67 -61.94
CA VAL A 17 17.23 5.10 -62.18
C VAL A 17 16.97 5.47 -63.66
N LEU A 18 17.08 4.50 -64.57
CA LEU A 18 16.79 4.68 -66.00
C LEU A 18 15.31 4.42 -66.28
N GLY A 19 14.57 5.47 -66.67
CA GLY A 19 13.15 5.39 -67.03
C GLY A 19 12.18 5.85 -65.94
N THR A 20 12.68 6.17 -64.75
CA THR A 20 11.88 6.68 -63.63
C THR A 20 11.89 8.22 -63.66
N SER A 21 10.75 8.85 -63.33
CA SER A 21 10.62 10.31 -63.29
C SER A 21 11.19 10.85 -61.98
N ALA A 22 11.84 12.02 -62.02
CA ALA A 22 12.32 12.73 -60.84
C ALA A 22 11.26 12.93 -59.73
N ARG A 23 9.97 12.97 -60.11
CA ARG A 23 8.87 13.05 -59.15
C ARG A 23 8.76 11.83 -58.22
N ILE A 24 9.19 10.67 -58.68
CA ILE A 24 9.19 9.44 -57.87
C ILE A 24 10.31 9.49 -56.84
N ASP A 25 11.46 10.10 -57.19
CA ASP A 25 12.57 10.29 -56.26
C ASP A 25 12.20 11.26 -55.14
N GLU A 26 11.57 12.39 -55.48
CA GLU A 26 11.05 13.38 -54.52
C GLU A 26 9.98 12.76 -53.60
N ALA A 27 9.06 11.97 -54.17
CA ALA A 27 8.03 11.29 -53.39
C ALA A 27 8.63 10.23 -52.44
N ALA A 28 9.66 9.51 -52.86
CA ALA A 28 10.36 8.54 -52.02
C ALA A 28 11.10 9.23 -50.86
N GLU A 29 11.76 10.35 -51.12
CA GLU A 29 12.45 11.14 -50.09
C GLU A 29 11.47 11.71 -49.06
N ALA A 30 10.39 12.36 -49.51
CA ALA A 30 9.35 12.88 -48.62
C ALA A 30 8.66 11.78 -47.79
N TYR A 31 8.50 10.58 -48.35
CA TYR A 31 7.96 9.44 -47.63
C TYR A 31 8.93 8.92 -46.55
N GLU A 32 10.23 8.85 -46.84
CA GLU A 32 11.26 8.44 -45.88
C GLU A 32 11.31 9.41 -44.68
N GLU A 33 11.25 10.74 -44.92
CA GLU A 33 11.19 11.76 -43.87
C GLU A 33 9.92 11.66 -43.01
N LEU A 34 8.77 11.46 -43.65
CA LEU A 34 7.50 11.27 -42.94
C LEU A 34 7.58 10.03 -42.05
N LEU A 35 8.12 8.92 -42.55
CA LEU A 35 8.18 7.66 -41.84
C LEU A 35 9.10 7.75 -40.61
N GLU A 36 10.21 8.49 -40.71
CA GLU A 36 11.07 8.80 -39.56
C GLU A 36 10.31 9.57 -38.47
N THR A 37 9.55 10.59 -38.87
CA THR A 37 8.73 11.39 -37.94
C THR A 37 7.65 10.54 -37.25
N VAL A 38 7.00 9.65 -38.01
CA VAL A 38 5.97 8.74 -37.47
C VAL A 38 6.57 7.74 -36.49
N ILE A 39 7.75 7.18 -36.76
CA ILE A 39 8.44 6.27 -35.83
C ILE A 39 8.76 6.99 -34.52
N LEU A 40 9.30 8.21 -34.58
CA LEU A 40 9.60 9.00 -33.40
C LEU A 40 8.34 9.29 -32.56
N ALA A 41 7.25 9.67 -33.23
CA ALA A 41 5.97 9.90 -32.56
C ALA A 41 5.44 8.62 -31.89
N ALA A 42 5.53 7.47 -32.57
CA ALA A 42 5.10 6.18 -32.03
C ALA A 42 5.92 5.74 -30.82
N GLU A 43 7.22 6.04 -30.79
CA GLU A 43 8.08 5.76 -29.64
C GLU A 43 7.64 6.58 -28.42
N VAL A 44 7.45 7.89 -28.59
CA VAL A 44 6.99 8.78 -27.53
C VAL A 44 5.58 8.38 -27.05
N GLU A 45 4.67 8.08 -27.97
CA GLU A 45 3.32 7.63 -27.63
C GLU A 45 3.34 6.33 -26.82
N THR A 46 4.20 5.38 -27.20
CA THR A 46 4.36 4.11 -26.48
C THR A 46 4.93 4.33 -25.07
N ALA A 47 5.91 5.23 -24.93
CA ALA A 47 6.46 5.60 -23.63
C ALA A 47 5.39 6.26 -22.73
N MET A 48 4.60 7.17 -23.30
CA MET A 48 3.49 7.82 -22.58
C MET A 48 2.44 6.81 -22.12
N LYS A 49 2.02 5.87 -22.98
CA LYS A 49 1.06 4.82 -22.60
C LYS A 49 1.55 3.98 -21.43
N LYS A 50 2.81 3.52 -21.48
CA LYS A 50 3.41 2.77 -20.36
C LYS A 50 3.44 3.58 -19.06
N MET A 51 3.76 4.87 -19.14
CA MET A 51 3.77 5.74 -17.98
C MET A 51 2.37 5.93 -17.38
N LEU A 52 1.35 6.08 -18.23
CA LEU A 52 -0.04 6.18 -17.78
C LEU A 52 -0.51 4.90 -17.07
N ASP A 53 -0.16 3.73 -17.60
CA ASP A 53 -0.48 2.45 -16.95
C ASP A 53 0.15 2.35 -15.54
N GLU A 54 1.39 2.78 -15.38
CA GLU A 54 2.07 2.80 -14.07
C GLU A 54 1.47 3.83 -13.10
N ILE A 55 1.04 4.99 -13.61
CA ILE A 55 0.32 5.99 -12.82
C ILE A 55 -1.02 5.41 -12.33
N GLU A 56 -1.77 4.73 -13.20
CA GLU A 56 -3.05 4.14 -12.82
C GLU A 56 -2.87 3.02 -11.77
N LYS A 57 -1.86 2.15 -11.94
CA LYS A 57 -1.51 1.14 -10.93
C LYS A 57 -1.19 1.80 -9.58
N THR A 58 -0.38 2.85 -9.59
CA THR A 58 -0.02 3.59 -8.37
C THR A 58 -1.25 4.21 -7.71
N LYS A 59 -2.12 4.85 -8.51
CA LYS A 59 -3.38 5.44 -8.01
C LYS A 59 -4.28 4.39 -7.36
N ARG A 60 -4.45 3.22 -7.98
CA ARG A 60 -5.24 2.12 -7.40
C ARG A 60 -4.65 1.62 -6.08
N ARG A 61 -3.32 1.55 -5.97
CA ARG A 61 -2.63 1.17 -4.72
C ARG A 61 -2.85 2.20 -3.61
N VAL A 62 -2.72 3.49 -3.92
CA VAL A 62 -2.99 4.57 -2.95
C VAL A 62 -4.42 4.48 -2.44
N ASN A 63 -5.40 4.31 -3.34
CA ASN A 63 -6.80 4.16 -2.94
C ASN A 63 -7.03 2.94 -2.04
N ALA A 64 -6.40 1.80 -2.35
CA ALA A 64 -6.52 0.61 -1.50
C ALA A 64 -5.93 0.83 -0.10
N LEU A 65 -4.83 1.58 0.01
CA LEU A 65 -4.23 1.93 1.30
C LEU A 65 -5.14 2.88 2.10
N GLU A 66 -5.66 3.92 1.46
CA GLU A 66 -6.44 4.96 2.14
C GLU A 66 -7.83 4.49 2.57
N PHE A 67 -8.53 3.75 1.70
CA PHE A 67 -9.94 3.43 1.90
C PHE A 67 -10.19 2.02 2.41
N LYS A 68 -9.17 1.16 2.43
CA LYS A 68 -9.30 -0.20 2.95
C LYS A 68 -8.33 -0.48 4.07
N LEU A 69 -7.02 -0.45 3.80
CA LEU A 69 -6.03 -0.88 4.78
C LEU A 69 -5.96 0.04 6.01
N LEU A 70 -5.96 1.37 5.80
CA LEU A 70 -5.85 2.32 6.91
C LEU A 70 -7.09 2.27 7.85
N PRO A 71 -8.34 2.21 7.37
CA PRO A 71 -9.50 1.96 8.22
C PRO A 71 -9.39 0.65 9.00
N GLU A 72 -9.07 -0.47 8.33
CA GLU A 72 -8.92 -1.78 8.99
C GLU A 72 -7.86 -1.74 10.10
N LEU A 73 -6.71 -1.09 9.87
CA LEU A 73 -5.67 -0.95 10.88
C LEU A 73 -6.11 -0.11 12.08
N ARG A 74 -6.92 0.94 11.86
CA ARG A 74 -7.45 1.78 12.94
C ARG A 74 -8.47 1.03 13.78
N GLU A 75 -9.38 0.29 13.14
CA GLU A 75 -10.35 -0.55 13.83
C GLU A 75 -9.66 -1.64 14.66
N ASN A 76 -8.66 -2.32 14.08
CA ASN A 76 -7.88 -3.32 14.80
C ASN A 76 -7.14 -2.73 16.00
N LYS A 77 -6.59 -1.52 15.87
CA LYS A 77 -5.96 -0.81 16.99
C LYS A 77 -6.96 -0.58 18.12
N GLU A 78 -8.12 -0.02 17.81
CA GLU A 78 -9.16 0.28 18.79
C GLU A 78 -9.66 -1.00 19.48
N TYR A 79 -9.84 -2.08 18.72
CA TYR A 79 -10.20 -3.39 19.27
C TYR A 79 -9.15 -3.91 20.27
N ILE A 80 -7.85 -3.80 19.95
CA ILE A 80 -6.77 -4.22 20.85
C ILE A 80 -6.76 -3.36 22.11
N GLU A 81 -6.88 -2.03 21.98
CA GLU A 81 -6.94 -1.11 23.13
C GLU A 81 -8.11 -1.46 24.06
N GLN A 82 -9.31 -1.65 23.52
CA GLN A 82 -10.49 -2.05 24.31
C GLN A 82 -10.30 -3.42 25.00
N LYS A 83 -9.65 -4.38 24.33
CA LYS A 83 -9.38 -5.70 24.93
C LYS A 83 -8.37 -5.64 26.07
N LEU A 84 -7.34 -4.82 25.93
CA LEU A 84 -6.36 -4.60 27.00
C LEU A 84 -7.00 -3.90 28.21
N GLU A 85 -7.81 -2.86 27.97
CA GLU A 85 -8.53 -2.17 29.06
C GLU A 85 -9.48 -3.11 29.82
N GLU A 86 -10.20 -3.97 29.11
CA GLU A 86 -11.10 -4.93 29.76
C GLU A 86 -10.31 -5.96 30.59
N GLN A 87 -9.18 -6.44 30.07
CA GLN A 87 -8.29 -7.33 30.84
C GLN A 87 -7.74 -6.66 32.10
N GLU A 88 -7.30 -5.41 32.02
CA GLU A 88 -6.85 -4.66 33.19
C GLU A 88 -7.97 -4.46 34.21
N ARG A 89 -9.20 -4.17 33.76
CA ARG A 89 -10.37 -4.05 34.65
C ARG A 89 -10.68 -5.36 35.36
N GLU A 90 -10.67 -6.49 34.65
CA GLU A 90 -10.88 -7.82 35.23
C GLU A 90 -9.81 -8.15 36.28
N GLU A 91 -8.56 -7.85 36.00
CA GLU A 91 -7.45 -8.06 36.94
C GLU A 91 -7.58 -7.20 38.20
N ILE A 92 -7.92 -5.92 38.06
CA ILE A 92 -8.16 -5.03 39.20
C ILE A 92 -9.31 -5.56 40.06
N PHE A 93 -10.42 -5.99 39.46
CA PHE A 93 -11.54 -6.54 40.20
C PHE A 93 -11.16 -7.83 40.95
N ARG A 94 -10.41 -8.73 40.29
CA ARG A 94 -9.88 -9.95 40.90
C ARG A 94 -9.00 -9.63 42.12
N MET A 95 -8.08 -8.68 41.98
CA MET A 95 -7.18 -8.26 43.06
C MET A 95 -7.95 -7.63 44.23
N LYS A 96 -8.94 -6.77 43.95
CA LYS A 96 -9.81 -6.18 44.98
C LYS A 96 -10.57 -7.25 45.76
N LYS A 97 -11.11 -8.26 45.08
CA LYS A 97 -11.84 -9.37 45.73
C LYS A 97 -10.93 -10.25 46.60
N ILE A 98 -9.69 -10.47 46.18
CA ILE A 98 -8.71 -11.20 47.00
C ILE A 98 -8.36 -10.38 48.24
N LYS A 99 -8.15 -9.07 48.08
CA LYS A 99 -7.84 -8.18 49.20
C LYS A 99 -9.00 -8.09 50.21
N SER A 100 -10.24 -7.93 49.74
CA SER A 100 -11.40 -7.86 50.63
C SER A 100 -11.60 -9.14 51.43
N LYS A 101 -11.41 -10.31 50.80
CA LYS A 101 -11.48 -11.59 51.52
C LYS A 101 -10.43 -11.71 52.63
N LYS A 102 -9.19 -11.31 52.35
CA LYS A 102 -8.13 -11.29 53.37
C LYS A 102 -8.46 -10.34 54.51
N GLU A 103 -8.97 -9.15 54.22
CA GLU A 103 -9.37 -8.17 55.24
C GLU A 103 -10.54 -8.67 56.10
N GLU A 104 -11.52 -9.37 55.50
CA GLU A 104 -12.62 -10.00 56.23
C GLU A 104 -12.14 -11.14 57.14
N GLU A 105 -11.25 -12.01 56.64
CA GLU A 105 -10.64 -13.09 57.43
C GLU A 105 -9.84 -12.55 58.61
N GLU A 106 -8.96 -11.56 58.38
CA GLU A 106 -8.18 -10.91 59.45
C GLU A 106 -9.08 -10.24 60.50
N LYS A 107 -10.17 -9.61 60.07
CA LYS A 107 -11.09 -8.94 60.99
C LYS A 107 -11.86 -9.95 61.84
N ALA A 108 -12.33 -11.04 61.25
CA ALA A 108 -12.98 -12.12 61.97
C ALA A 108 -12.03 -12.82 62.96
N GLU A 109 -10.75 -12.96 62.63
CA GLU A 109 -9.73 -13.51 63.52
C GLU A 109 -9.48 -12.58 64.72
N ARG A 110 -9.34 -11.26 64.50
CA ARG A 110 -9.21 -10.28 65.58
C ARG A 110 -10.44 -10.22 66.50
N GLU A 111 -11.64 -10.35 65.94
CA GLU A 111 -12.88 -10.38 66.72
C GLU A 111 -12.93 -11.63 67.62
N ARG A 112 -12.51 -12.81 67.11
CA ARG A 112 -12.39 -14.03 67.92
C ARG A 112 -11.34 -13.93 69.02
N GLU A 113 -10.15 -13.40 68.70
CA GLU A 113 -9.10 -13.18 69.71
C GLU A 113 -9.55 -12.21 70.81
N ALA A 114 -10.32 -11.17 70.46
CA ALA A 114 -10.89 -10.23 71.43
C ALA A 114 -11.96 -10.89 72.32
N GLU A 115 -12.84 -11.72 71.75
CA GLU A 115 -13.82 -12.50 72.52
C GLU A 115 -13.15 -13.50 73.47
N GLU A 116 -12.11 -14.20 73.02
CA GLU A 116 -11.34 -15.13 73.85
C GLU A 116 -10.61 -14.39 74.99
N GLN A 117 -10.04 -13.21 74.74
CA GLN A 117 -9.40 -12.41 75.80
C GLN A 117 -10.40 -11.88 76.84
N LEU A 118 -11.62 -11.51 76.42
CA LEU A 118 -12.68 -11.12 77.34
C LEU A 118 -13.13 -12.31 78.23
N ALA A 119 -13.27 -13.50 77.64
CA ALA A 119 -13.68 -14.70 78.37
C ALA A 119 -12.65 -15.22 79.38
N VAL A 120 -11.38 -14.79 79.26
CA VAL A 120 -10.29 -15.14 80.20
C VAL A 120 -10.14 -14.10 81.32
N THR A 121 -10.76 -12.92 81.18
CA THR A 121 -10.65 -11.82 82.16
C THR A 121 -11.83 -11.68 83.12
N ASP A 122 -12.92 -12.44 82.94
CA ASP A 122 -14.00 -12.70 83.91
C ASP A 122 -13.78 -14.03 84.68
#